data_AF-A0A4P6F6M9-F1
#
_entry.id   AF-A0A4P6F6M9-F1
#
_cell.length_a   1.000
_cell.length_b   1.000
_cell.length_c   1.000
_cell.angle_alpha   90.00
_cell.angle_beta   90.00
_cell.angle_gamma   90.00
#
_symmetry.space_group_name_H-M   'P 1'
#
loop_
_entity.id
_entity.type
_entity.pdbx_description
1 polymer ?
#
loop_
_entity_poly.entity_id
_entity_poly.type
_entity_poly.pdbx_seq_one_letter_code
_entity_poly.pdbx_strand_id
1 'polypeptide(L)'
;MSVRITHIRLSGNGNVDHEHITHYAWVSSEIGKAYASSKAAMVEWIDKEGGRAFVESAGTVVSVGVVKPHRGEPYLRTQANGVWTDSLLSLPRF
;
A
#
# COMPACT_ATOMS: atom_id res chain seq x y z
N MET A 1 -15.42 2.40 2.43
CA MET A 1 -14.78 2.27 1.11
C MET A 1 -13.52 1.41 1.23
N SER A 2 -13.33 0.47 0.31
CA SER A 2 -12.12 -0.37 0.25
C SER A 2 -11.45 -0.31 -1.11
N VAL A 3 -10.12 -0.29 -1.12
CA VAL A 3 -9.33 -0.24 -2.36
C VAL A 3 -8.34 -1.40 -2.42
N ARG A 4 -8.17 -1.96 -3.63
CA ARG A 4 -7.19 -2.99 -3.92
C ARG A 4 -5.94 -2.35 -4.50
N ILE A 5 -4.82 -2.39 -3.80
CA ILE A 5 -3.54 -1.94 -4.35
C ILE A 5 -3.05 -3.00 -5.35
N THR A 6 -2.71 -2.57 -6.56
CA THR A 6 -2.31 -3.45 -7.67
C THR A 6 -0.87 -3.22 -8.10
N HIS A 7 -0.38 -1.98 -8.04
CA HIS A 7 1.00 -1.65 -8.41
C HIS A 7 1.62 -0.66 -7.43
N ILE A 8 2.94 -0.66 -7.37
CA ILE A 8 3.72 0.28 -6.55
C ILE A 8 4.76 1.01 -7.38
N ARG A 9 5.10 2.23 -6.98
CA ARG A 9 6.19 3.00 -7.57
C ARG A 9 7.27 3.25 -6.54
N LEU A 10 8.49 2.77 -6.78
CA LEU A 10 9.64 3.01 -5.90
C LEU A 10 10.43 4.25 -6.36
N SER A 11 11.10 4.92 -5.43
CA SER A 11 12.13 5.91 -5.78
C SER A 11 13.30 5.20 -6.49
N GLY A 12 13.85 5.84 -7.52
CA GLY A 12 14.72 5.20 -8.53
C GLY A 12 16.13 4.78 -8.08
N ASN A 13 16.36 4.54 -6.80
CA ASN A 13 17.67 4.35 -6.19
C ASN A 13 17.93 2.91 -5.68
N GLY A 14 17.35 1.89 -6.32
CA GLY A 14 17.77 0.48 -6.18
C GLY A 14 17.39 -0.22 -4.88
N ASN A 15 17.10 0.51 -3.81
CA ASN A 15 16.61 -0.07 -2.55
C ASN A 15 15.12 -0.43 -2.66
N VAL A 16 14.82 -1.70 -2.48
CA VAL A 16 13.45 -2.24 -2.55
C VAL A 16 12.92 -2.35 -1.13
N ASP A 17 12.60 -1.19 -0.53
CA ASP A 17 11.99 -1.12 0.80
C ASP A 17 10.67 -0.36 0.77
N HIS A 18 9.80 -0.67 1.74
CA HIS A 18 8.46 -0.08 1.83
C HIS A 18 8.50 1.45 2.00
N GLU A 19 9.54 1.98 2.64
CA GLU A 19 9.75 3.41 2.85
C GLU A 19 10.03 4.18 1.55
N HIS A 20 10.59 3.49 0.55
CA HIS A 20 10.92 4.03 -0.76
C HIS A 20 9.73 4.01 -1.73
N ILE A 21 8.58 3.49 -1.32
CA ILE A 21 7.37 3.56 -2.13
C ILE A 21 6.86 5.00 -2.15
N THR A 22 6.79 5.57 -3.35
CA THR A 22 6.35 6.95 -3.57
C THR A 22 4.87 7.03 -3.95
N HIS A 23 4.37 6.04 -4.70
CA HIS A 23 2.98 6.00 -5.17
C HIS A 23 2.42 4.58 -5.12
N TYR A 24 1.11 4.51 -4.92
CA TYR A 24 0.33 3.29 -4.94
C TYR A 24 -0.72 3.40 -6.04
N ALA A 25 -0.72 2.47 -6.98
CA ALA A 25 -1.84 2.30 -7.90
C ALA A 25 -2.84 1.33 -7.28
N TRP A 26 -4.10 1.72 -7.28
CA TRP A 26 -5.17 0.97 -6.64
C TRP A 26 -6.44 1.00 -7.46
N VAL A 27 -7.29 0.01 -7.26
CA VAL A 27 -8.60 -0.11 -7.89
C VAL A 27 -9.67 0.01 -6.80
N SER A 28 -10.66 0.87 -7.02
CA SER A 28 -11.80 0.95 -6.10
C SER A 28 -12.64 -0.31 -6.19
N SER A 29 -12.96 -0.92 -5.05
CA SER A 29 -13.82 -2.11 -5.00
C SER A 29 -15.27 -1.79 -5.37
N GLU A 30 -15.67 -0.51 -5.33
CA GLU A 30 -17.05 -0.07 -5.58
C GLU A 30 -17.31 0.21 -7.07
N ILE A 31 -16.34 0.82 -7.76
CA ILE A 31 -16.49 1.29 -9.15
C ILE A 31 -15.57 0.60 -10.16
N GLY A 32 -14.64 -0.24 -9.70
CA GLY A 32 -13.72 -1.00 -10.57
C GLY A 32 -12.71 -0.15 -11.36
N LYS A 33 -12.62 1.17 -11.08
CA LYS A 33 -11.68 2.08 -11.74
C LYS A 33 -10.34 2.10 -11.02
N ALA A 34 -9.27 2.15 -11.83
CA ALA A 34 -7.90 2.30 -11.36
C ALA A 34 -7.55 3.78 -11.14
N TYR A 35 -6.86 4.04 -10.04
CA TYR A 35 -6.34 5.34 -9.63
C TYR A 35 -4.92 5.17 -9.10
N ALA A 36 -4.19 6.28 -8.96
CA ALA A 36 -2.92 6.30 -8.29
C ALA A 36 -2.88 7.44 -7.28
N SER A 37 -2.28 7.18 -6.12
CA SER A 37 -2.13 8.15 -5.04
C SER A 37 -0.70 8.15 -4.50
N SER A 38 -0.26 9.30 -3.99
CA SER A 38 1.05 9.42 -3.35
C SER A 38 1.09 8.68 -2.02
N LYS A 39 2.31 8.40 -1.52
CA LYS A 39 2.52 7.76 -0.21
C LYS A 39 1.78 8.49 0.91
N ALA A 40 1.96 9.81 0.98
CA ALA A 40 1.33 10.65 1.99
C ALA A 40 -0.21 10.62 1.92
N ALA A 41 -0.78 10.75 0.72
CA ALA A 41 -2.24 10.74 0.54
C ALA A 41 -2.86 9.39 0.96
N MET A 42 -2.22 8.29 0.58
CA MET A 42 -2.72 6.96 0.90
C MET A 42 -2.60 6.64 2.40
N VAL A 43 -1.51 7.06 3.03
CA VAL A 43 -1.32 6.98 4.48
C VAL A 43 -2.39 7.79 5.21
N GLU A 44 -2.61 9.04 4.81
CA GLU A 44 -3.59 9.91 5.45
C GLU A 44 -5.00 9.36 5.35
N TRP A 45 -5.38 8.84 4.17
CA TRP A 45 -6.68 8.23 3.95
C TRP A 45 -6.92 6.99 4.83
N ILE A 46 -5.92 6.11 4.99
CA ILE A 46 -6.05 4.93 5.86
C ILE A 46 -6.05 5.33 7.35
N ASP A 47 -5.16 6.24 7.73
CA ASP A 47 -4.92 6.59 9.14
C ASP A 47 -5.99 7.52 9.72
N LYS A 48 -6.49 8.49 8.93
CA LYS A 48 -7.41 9.53 9.40
C LYS A 48 -8.84 9.35 8.92
N GLU A 49 -9.03 8.88 7.68
CA GLU A 49 -10.37 8.74 7.08
C GLU A 49 -10.98 7.34 7.28
N GLY A 50 -10.24 6.42 7.90
CA GLY A 50 -10.70 5.04 8.12
C GLY A 50 -10.76 4.22 6.83
N GLY A 51 -10.00 4.62 5.80
CA GLY A 51 -9.87 3.90 4.55
C GLY A 51 -9.31 2.50 4.74
N ARG A 52 -9.81 1.53 3.97
CA ARG A 52 -9.32 0.15 4.00
C ARG A 52 -8.62 -0.19 2.70
N ALA A 53 -7.35 -0.52 2.77
CA ALA A 53 -6.58 -1.00 1.64
C ALA A 53 -6.23 -2.48 1.83
N PHE A 54 -6.17 -3.21 0.72
CA PHE A 54 -5.72 -4.60 0.69
C PHE A 54 -4.95 -4.87 -0.61
N VAL A 55 -4.12 -5.91 -0.59
CA VAL A 55 -3.53 -6.51 -1.79
C VAL A 55 -4.13 -7.89 -1.98
N GLU A 56 -4.19 -8.35 -3.22
CA GLU A 56 -4.56 -9.72 -3.53
C GLU A 56 -3.35 -10.37 -4.19
N SER A 57 -2.77 -11.35 -3.50
CA SER A 57 -1.58 -12.07 -3.95
C SER A 57 -1.88 -13.56 -3.95
N ALA A 58 -1.72 -14.21 -5.10
CA ALA A 58 -1.98 -15.65 -5.30
C ALA A 58 -3.35 -16.13 -4.74
N GLY A 59 -4.41 -15.33 -4.93
CA GLY A 59 -5.76 -15.65 -4.44
C GLY A 59 -5.99 -15.39 -2.95
N THR A 60 -4.98 -14.88 -2.23
CA THR A 60 -5.10 -14.47 -0.83
C THR A 60 -5.22 -12.96 -0.72
N VAL A 61 -6.21 -12.49 0.03
CA VAL A 61 -6.35 -11.07 0.37
C VAL A 61 -5.53 -10.78 1.63
N VAL A 62 -4.63 -9.82 1.52
CA VAL A 62 -3.79 -9.35 2.63
C VAL A 62 -4.09 -7.88 2.89
N SER A 63 -4.50 -7.56 4.12
CA SER A 63 -4.80 -6.20 4.52
C SER A 63 -3.55 -5.32 4.51
N VAL A 64 -3.72 -4.03 4.25
CA VAL A 64 -2.65 -3.04 4.28
C VAL A 64 -2.88 -2.11 5.46
N GLY A 65 -1.83 -1.91 6.24
CA GLY A 65 -1.81 -1.01 7.39
C GLY A 65 -0.78 0.09 7.22
N VAL A 66 -0.97 1.17 7.98
CA VAL A 66 0.01 2.26 8.09
C VAL A 66 1.04 1.88 9.14
N VAL A 67 2.31 1.94 8.76
CA VAL A 67 3.46 1.81 9.65
C VAL A 67 3.98 3.21 9.97
N LYS A 68 4.06 3.53 11.26
CA LYS A 68 4.61 4.79 11.79
C LYS A 68 5.95 4.50 12.48
N PRO A 69 7.08 4.55 11.76
CA PRO A 69 8.38 4.32 12.38
C PRO A 69 8.75 5.48 13.32
N HIS A 70 9.59 5.20 14.33
CA HIS A 70 10.09 6.25 15.24
C HIS A 70 10.94 7.32 14.52
N ARG A 71 11.53 6.97 13.38
CA ARG A 71 12.28 7.86 12.49
C ARG A 71 11.86 7.59 11.05
N GLY A 72 11.61 8.64 10.27
CA GLY A 72 11.17 8.54 8.88
C GLY A 72 9.68 8.87 8.70
N GLU A 73 9.25 8.92 7.45
CA GLU A 73 7.85 9.16 7.10
C GLU A 73 7.03 7.89 7.27
N PRO A 74 5.75 7.99 7.68
CA PRO A 74 4.87 6.83 7.66
C PRO A 74 4.72 6.25 6.25
N TYR A 75 4.59 4.93 6.17
CA TYR A 75 4.47 4.19 4.91
C TYR A 75 3.46 3.05 5.06
N LEU A 76 3.13 2.40 3.95
CA LEU A 76 2.20 1.28 3.95
C LEU A 76 2.93 -0.04 3.95
N ARG A 77 2.43 -1.00 4.72
CA ARG A 77 2.90 -2.37 4.71
C ARG A 77 1.72 -3.32 4.79
N THR A 78 1.86 -4.50 4.19
CA THR A 78 0.86 -5.56 4.30
C THR A 78 0.92 -6.21 5.67
N GLN A 79 -0.22 -6.49 6.27
CA GLN A 79 -0.34 -7.22 7.53
C GLN A 79 -1.27 -8.41 7.35
N ALA A 80 -0.75 -9.61 7.60
CA ALA A 80 -1.52 -10.85 7.63
C ALA A 80 -1.55 -11.36 9.07
N ASN A 81 -2.74 -11.55 9.65
CA ASN A 81 -2.93 -12.09 11.00
C ASN A 81 -2.10 -11.36 12.09
N GLY A 82 -1.98 -10.03 11.99
CA GLY A 82 -1.19 -9.22 12.93
C GLY A 82 0.32 -9.16 12.62
N VAL A 83 0.82 -9.95 11.67
CA VAL A 83 2.23 -9.97 11.26
C VAL A 83 2.44 -9.12 10.02
N TRP A 84 3.39 -8.20 10.07
CA TRP A 84 3.81 -7.41 8.91
C TRP A 84 4.52 -8.30 7.88
N THR A 85 4.12 -8.17 6.63
CA THR A 85 4.59 -8.97 5.49
C THR A 85 5.04 -8.06 4.36
N ASP A 86 5.82 -8.59 3.43
CA ASP A 86 6.40 -7.83 2.31
C ASP A 86 5.66 -8.03 0.99
N SER A 87 4.43 -8.56 1.04
CA SER A 87 3.58 -8.81 -0.13
C SER A 87 3.35 -7.57 -0.98
N LEU A 88 3.43 -6.38 -0.38
CA LEU A 88 3.32 -5.11 -1.07
C LEU A 88 4.51 -4.83 -2.00
N LEU A 89 5.73 -5.27 -1.63
CA LEU A 89 6.92 -5.19 -2.48
C LEU A 89 6.93 -6.20 -3.63
N SER A 90 6.15 -7.27 -3.50
CA SER A 90 5.96 -8.28 -4.56
C SER A 90 5.02 -7.80 -5.67
N LEU A 91 4.41 -6.62 -5.53
CA LEU A 91 3.52 -6.07 -6.55
C LEU A 91 4.30 -5.59 -7.79
N PRO A 92 3.69 -5.68 -8.98
CA PRO A 92 4.26 -5.08 -10.18
C PRO A 92 4.49 -3.58 -10.01
N ARG A 93 5.48 -3.08 -10.74
CA ARG A 93 5.85 -1.65 -10.74
C ARG A 93 5.29 -0.95 -11.97
N PHE A 94 5.08 0.36 -11.87
CA PHE A 94 4.60 1.22 -12.96
C PHE A 94 5.38 2.53 -13.06
#